data_AF-A0A0T6UM43-F1
#
_entry.id   AF-A0A0T6UM43-F1
#
_cell.length_a   1.000
_cell.length_b   1.000
_cell.length_c   1.000
_cell.angle_alpha   90.00
_cell.angle_beta   90.00
_cell.angle_gamma   90.00
#
_symmetry.space_group_name_H-M   'P 1'
#
loop_
_entity.id
_entity.type
_entity.pdbx_description
1 polymer ?
#
loop_
_entity_poly.entity_id
_entity_poly.type
_entity_poly.pdbx_seq_one_letter_code
_entity_poly.pdbx_strand_id
1 'polypeptide(L)'
;MTATRYKIVFTGDVLPGHDLNTVKDNLAKLFKSDVNRINALFKGTNVDIKRDLSEAEAKQYFNALQKAGAEVKIEHDLSASLTLVETEDHPTATTQTGTAHDSQMTCPKCGHVQPKNSECSACGIIIEKYLARQEEVAQSTPAMAMQPTTPYAPPKSAVSENLPAVGTLKVFTTDGRIGRLRYLAWSLVMTLVFIPAIAIFAVALGAGDSSGILSIIAGVIGVAALAVVSIMIGVQRVHDIGWSGWMILLTFVPAIGTVFTLLMLLMPGSTEANRYGPPPPPNSTAVKVLASLWLVLIVGGLLLAILVPSYMAFLENSMK
;
A
#
# COMPACT_ATOMS: atom_id res chain seq x y z
N MET A 1 40.68 -13.00 24.10
CA MET A 1 39.97 -13.29 25.37
C MET A 1 38.53 -12.84 25.18
N THR A 2 37.62 -13.76 24.87
CA THR A 2 36.19 -13.48 24.72
C THR A 2 35.61 -13.23 26.12
N ALA A 3 35.19 -12.00 26.40
CA ALA A 3 34.57 -11.67 27.68
C ALA A 3 33.21 -12.37 27.79
N THR A 4 33.00 -13.15 28.84
CA THR A 4 31.72 -13.78 29.16
C THR A 4 30.68 -12.68 29.40
N ARG A 5 29.63 -12.66 28.57
CA ARG A 5 28.51 -11.72 28.68
C ARG A 5 27.34 -12.39 29.42
N TYR A 6 26.65 -11.60 30.24
CA TYR A 6 25.56 -12.05 31.09
C TYR A 6 24.25 -11.36 30.71
N LYS A 7 23.12 -12.01 30.99
CA LYS A 7 21.78 -11.45 30.91
C LYS A 7 21.06 -11.61 32.25
N ILE A 8 20.15 -10.70 32.55
CA ILE A 8 19.32 -10.75 33.76
C ILE A 8 17.89 -11.11 33.36
N VAL A 9 17.42 -12.23 33.90
CA VAL A 9 16.10 -12.78 33.65
C VAL A 9 15.25 -12.57 34.90
N PHE A 10 14.08 -11.98 34.72
CA PHE A 10 13.06 -11.83 35.76
C PHE A 10 11.99 -12.89 35.57
N THR A 11 11.73 -13.69 36.60
CA THR A 11 10.82 -14.85 36.52
C THR A 11 9.35 -14.49 36.77
N GLY A 12 9.06 -13.26 37.20
CA GLY A 12 7.71 -12.84 37.55
C GLY A 12 7.34 -13.06 39.01
N ASP A 13 8.26 -13.62 39.81
CA ASP A 13 8.06 -13.90 41.23
C ASP A 13 8.64 -12.79 42.13
N VAL A 14 8.11 -12.69 43.34
CA VAL A 14 8.59 -11.77 44.39
C VAL A 14 9.38 -12.52 45.44
N LEU A 15 10.38 -11.85 46.01
CA LEU A 15 11.21 -12.43 47.06
C LEU A 15 10.36 -12.71 48.33
N PRO A 16 10.59 -13.83 49.06
CA PRO A 16 9.84 -14.14 50.27
C PRO A 16 9.86 -12.97 51.27
N GLY A 17 8.70 -12.60 51.81
CA GLY A 17 8.54 -11.52 52.78
C GLY A 17 8.28 -10.13 52.20
N HIS A 18 8.12 -10.00 50.88
CA HIS A 18 7.75 -8.73 50.23
C HIS A 18 6.33 -8.81 49.65
N ASP A 19 5.54 -7.75 49.83
CA ASP A 19 4.19 -7.64 49.29
C ASP A 19 4.20 -7.31 47.78
N LEU A 20 3.36 -7.99 47.01
CA LEU A 20 3.31 -7.89 45.55
C LEU A 20 3.04 -6.46 45.05
N ASN A 21 2.20 -5.69 45.75
CA ASN A 21 1.89 -4.32 45.34
C ASN A 21 3.05 -3.38 45.62
N THR A 22 3.71 -3.56 46.76
CA THR A 22 4.90 -2.76 47.14
C THR A 22 6.06 -2.99 46.18
N VAL A 23 6.28 -4.23 45.73
CA VAL A 23 7.33 -4.56 44.75
C VAL A 23 7.05 -3.92 43.39
N LYS A 24 5.79 -3.92 42.94
CA LYS A 24 5.39 -3.27 41.68
C LYS A 24 5.66 -1.78 41.68
N ASP A 25 5.37 -1.09 42.78
CA ASP A 25 5.61 0.34 42.92
C ASP A 25 7.12 0.66 42.96
N ASN A 26 7.91 -0.16 43.64
CA ASN A 26 9.37 -0.02 43.68
C ASN A 26 10.00 -0.26 42.31
N LEU A 27 9.52 -1.24 41.55
CA LEU A 27 9.97 -1.50 40.18
C LEU A 27 9.55 -0.38 39.22
N ALA A 28 8.34 0.16 39.34
CA ALA A 28 7.88 1.29 38.54
C ALA A 28 8.78 2.52 38.74
N LYS A 29 9.18 2.79 40.00
CA LYS A 29 10.14 3.86 40.33
C LYS A 29 11.53 3.59 39.80
N LEU A 30 12.04 2.36 39.96
CA LEU A 30 13.39 1.98 39.52
C LEU A 30 13.56 2.09 38.00
N PHE A 31 12.54 1.66 37.24
CA PHE A 31 12.55 1.71 35.78
C PHE A 31 12.01 3.01 35.20
N LYS A 32 11.49 3.93 36.03
CA LYS A 32 10.78 5.16 35.61
C LYS A 32 9.71 4.84 34.55
N SER A 33 8.91 3.81 34.80
CA SER A 33 7.95 3.26 33.84
C SER A 33 6.55 3.16 34.43
N ASP A 34 5.54 3.14 33.57
CA ASP A 34 4.13 3.04 33.97
C ASP A 34 3.81 1.72 34.68
N VAL A 35 2.94 1.80 35.69
CA VAL A 35 2.48 0.65 36.51
C VAL A 35 1.86 -0.45 35.64
N ASN A 36 1.24 -0.10 34.52
CA ASN A 36 0.67 -1.05 33.56
C ASN A 36 1.74 -1.90 32.85
N ARG A 37 2.90 -1.31 32.52
CA ARG A 37 4.02 -2.02 31.88
C ARG A 37 4.70 -2.95 32.87
N ILE A 38 4.80 -2.54 34.14
CA ILE A 38 5.29 -3.40 35.22
C ILE A 38 4.32 -4.55 35.49
N ASN A 39 3.01 -4.30 35.52
CA ASN A 39 2.01 -5.36 35.67
C ASN A 39 2.10 -6.43 34.56
N ALA A 40 2.56 -6.08 33.36
CA ALA A 40 2.78 -7.04 32.28
C ALA A 40 3.95 -7.99 32.55
N LEU A 41 4.96 -7.57 33.33
CA LEU A 41 6.12 -8.39 33.71
C LEU A 41 5.75 -9.55 34.65
N PHE A 42 4.64 -9.44 35.38
CA PHE A 42 4.15 -10.45 36.32
C PHE A 42 3.16 -11.45 35.68
N LYS A 43 2.92 -11.40 34.36
CA LYS A 43 1.93 -12.26 33.68
C LYS A 43 2.44 -13.67 33.30
N GLY A 44 3.57 -14.11 33.86
CA GLY A 44 4.03 -15.50 33.79
C GLY A 44 4.88 -15.86 32.58
N THR A 45 5.68 -14.94 32.05
CA THR A 45 6.71 -15.26 31.06
C THR A 45 8.03 -14.69 31.57
N ASN A 46 9.09 -15.50 31.58
CA ASN A 46 10.43 -15.02 31.92
C ASN A 46 10.78 -13.84 31.00
N VAL A 47 11.05 -12.66 31.56
CA VAL A 47 11.39 -11.46 30.80
C VAL A 47 12.84 -11.10 31.01
N ASP A 48 13.60 -11.02 29.92
CA ASP A 48 14.95 -10.50 29.88
C ASP A 48 14.94 -8.97 29.97
N ILE A 49 15.36 -8.45 31.14
CA ILE A 49 15.37 -7.01 31.44
C ILE A 49 16.51 -6.33 30.69
N LYS A 50 17.69 -6.96 30.67
CA LYS A 50 18.89 -6.42 30.04
C LYS A 50 19.86 -7.54 29.66
N ARG A 51 20.45 -7.39 28.48
CA ARG A 51 21.41 -8.32 27.85
C ARG A 51 22.76 -7.66 27.62
N ASP A 52 23.75 -8.47 27.27
CA ASP A 52 25.12 -8.06 26.94
C ASP A 52 25.88 -7.37 28.08
N LEU A 53 25.64 -7.77 29.34
CA LEU A 53 26.25 -7.17 30.52
C LEU A 53 27.60 -7.80 30.87
N SER A 54 28.55 -6.99 31.35
CA SER A 54 29.74 -7.50 32.05
C SER A 54 29.36 -8.07 33.43
N GLU A 55 30.23 -8.88 34.03
CA GLU A 55 29.96 -9.49 35.34
C GLU A 55 29.71 -8.44 36.44
N ALA A 56 30.46 -7.34 36.42
CA ALA A 56 30.32 -6.25 37.39
C ALA A 56 28.97 -5.53 37.25
N GLU A 57 28.55 -5.25 36.02
CA GLU A 57 27.26 -4.61 35.74
C GLU A 57 26.10 -5.55 36.07
N ALA A 58 26.22 -6.84 35.73
CA ALA A 58 25.20 -7.84 36.04
C ALA A 58 24.94 -7.95 37.55
N LYS A 59 26.00 -7.94 38.37
CA LYS A 59 25.89 -7.88 39.84
C LYS A 59 25.23 -6.59 40.33
N GLN A 60 25.55 -5.45 39.72
CA GLN A 60 24.95 -4.17 40.09
C GLN A 60 23.43 -4.16 39.85
N TYR A 61 22.99 -4.62 38.68
CA TYR A 61 21.56 -4.73 38.36
C TYR A 61 20.85 -5.78 39.22
N PHE A 62 21.49 -6.93 39.48
CA PHE A 62 20.95 -7.95 40.38
C PHE A 62 20.69 -7.37 41.79
N ASN A 63 21.66 -6.66 42.36
CA ASN A 63 21.53 -6.04 43.67
C ASN A 63 20.44 -4.96 43.69
N ALA A 64 20.29 -4.18 42.62
CA ALA A 64 19.24 -3.16 42.52
C ALA A 64 17.83 -3.78 42.46
N LEU A 65 17.68 -4.88 41.73
CA LEU A 65 16.39 -5.57 41.55
C LEU A 65 16.01 -6.39 42.79
N GLN A 66 16.98 -7.01 43.46
CA GLN A 66 16.75 -7.71 44.73
C GLN A 66 16.33 -6.74 45.84
N LYS A 67 16.94 -5.55 45.91
CA LYS A 67 16.52 -4.47 46.84
C LYS A 67 15.10 -3.99 46.58
N ALA A 68 14.63 -4.08 45.33
CA ALA A 68 13.25 -3.75 44.98
C ALA A 68 12.26 -4.88 45.32
N GLY A 69 12.74 -6.07 45.72
CA GLY A 69 11.94 -7.23 46.12
C GLY A 69 11.58 -8.18 44.96
N ALA A 70 12.25 -8.05 43.81
CA ALA A 70 12.05 -8.90 42.64
C ALA A 70 12.97 -10.14 42.65
N GLU A 71 12.43 -11.32 42.33
CA GLU A 71 13.24 -12.51 42.11
C GLU A 71 13.86 -12.47 40.70
N VAL A 72 15.19 -12.40 40.65
CA VAL A 72 15.96 -12.30 39.40
C VAL A 72 17.05 -13.36 39.34
N LYS A 73 17.33 -13.87 38.15
CA LYS A 73 18.39 -14.85 37.89
C LYS A 73 19.38 -14.27 36.89
N ILE A 74 20.67 -14.43 37.19
CA ILE A 74 21.75 -14.11 36.26
C ILE A 74 22.01 -15.36 35.43
N GLU A 75 21.87 -15.25 34.12
CA GLU A 75 22.16 -16.32 33.17
C GLU A 75 23.30 -15.89 32.24
N HIS A 76 24.06 -16.86 31.74
CA HIS A 76 25.05 -16.60 30.68
C HIS A 76 24.34 -16.32 29.35
N ASP A 77 24.70 -15.23 28.68
CA ASP A 77 24.16 -14.92 27.35
C ASP A 77 24.99 -15.67 26.28
N LEU A 78 24.68 -16.95 26.09
CA LEU A 78 25.32 -17.80 25.07
C LEU A 78 25.09 -17.26 23.64
N SER A 79 24.05 -16.45 23.43
CA SER A 79 23.79 -15.80 22.14
C SER A 79 24.79 -14.69 21.83
N ALA A 80 25.28 -13.98 22.87
CA ALA A 80 26.31 -12.95 22.74
C ALA A 80 27.72 -13.54 22.56
N SER A 81 27.95 -14.79 23.01
CA SER A 81 29.21 -15.52 22.73
C SER A 81 29.31 -16.08 21.32
N LEU A 82 28.25 -16.03 20.50
CA LEU A 82 28.30 -16.35 19.07
C LEU A 82 28.88 -15.16 18.28
N THR A 83 30.10 -14.75 18.63
CA THR A 83 30.94 -14.03 17.69
C THR A 83 31.56 -15.09 16.78
N LEU A 84 31.47 -14.90 15.47
CA LEU A 84 32.13 -15.78 14.50
C LEU A 84 33.64 -15.77 14.77
N VAL A 85 34.12 -16.77 15.50
CA VAL A 85 35.53 -17.15 15.51
C VAL A 85 35.68 -18.09 14.33
N GLU A 86 36.50 -17.70 13.36
CA GLU A 86 36.93 -18.59 12.28
C GLU A 86 37.58 -19.82 12.93
N THR A 87 36.90 -20.96 12.84
CA THR A 87 37.50 -22.25 13.17
C THR A 87 38.38 -22.63 12.00
N GLU A 88 39.65 -22.92 12.30
CA GLU A 88 40.65 -23.50 11.39
C GLU A 88 40.27 -24.95 11.03
N ASP A 89 39.14 -25.12 10.38
CA ASP A 89 38.70 -26.39 9.79
C ASP A 89 38.42 -26.16 8.30
N HIS A 90 39.47 -25.75 7.58
CA HIS A 90 39.59 -26.08 6.17
C HIS A 90 41.04 -26.47 5.89
N PRO A 91 41.29 -27.68 5.36
CA PRO A 91 42.63 -28.07 4.95
C PRO A 91 43.10 -27.06 3.90
N THR A 92 44.26 -26.48 4.17
CA THR A 92 45.00 -25.61 3.26
C THR A 92 45.17 -26.34 1.93
N ALA A 93 44.28 -26.06 0.98
CA ALA A 93 44.49 -26.41 -0.41
C ALA A 93 45.57 -25.48 -0.94
N THR A 94 46.80 -25.97 -0.79
CA THR A 94 48.00 -25.53 -1.46
C THR A 94 47.69 -25.13 -2.89
N THR A 95 48.11 -23.91 -3.22
CA THR A 95 48.30 -23.39 -4.57
C THR A 95 48.71 -24.49 -5.55
N GLN A 96 47.82 -24.83 -6.47
CA GLN A 96 48.21 -25.40 -7.75
C GLN A 96 47.71 -24.49 -8.87
N THR A 97 48.69 -23.85 -9.49
CA THR A 97 48.65 -23.33 -10.85
C THR A 97 47.98 -24.32 -11.80
N GLY A 98 46.86 -23.92 -12.39
CA GLY A 98 46.14 -24.65 -13.42
C GLY A 98 45.57 -23.67 -14.44
N THR A 99 46.22 -23.63 -15.59
CA THR A 99 45.96 -22.89 -16.82
C THR A 99 44.49 -22.71 -17.22
N ALA A 100 44.22 -21.51 -17.76
CA ALA A 100 42.99 -21.08 -18.39
C ALA A 100 42.33 -22.12 -19.31
N HIS A 101 41.03 -22.34 -19.09
CA HIS A 101 40.09 -22.40 -20.19
C HIS A 101 39.12 -21.24 -20.06
N ASP A 102 39.18 -20.38 -21.08
CA ASP A 102 38.47 -19.14 -21.29
C ASP A 102 36.95 -19.37 -21.35
N SER A 103 36.29 -19.22 -20.20
CA SER A 103 34.84 -19.13 -20.14
C SER A 103 34.50 -17.96 -19.23
N GLN A 104 34.52 -16.75 -19.79
CA GLN A 104 33.96 -15.59 -19.12
C GLN A 104 32.45 -15.81 -18.92
N MET A 105 31.95 -15.42 -17.75
CA MET A 105 30.52 -15.42 -17.46
C MET A 105 30.10 -14.04 -16.96
N THR A 106 28.87 -13.66 -17.32
CA THR A 106 28.26 -12.43 -16.82
C THR A 106 27.44 -12.75 -15.58
N CYS A 107 27.66 -12.01 -14.50
CA CYS A 107 26.90 -12.17 -13.27
C CYS A 107 25.41 -11.83 -13.50
N PRO A 108 24.46 -12.73 -13.19
CA PRO A 108 23.03 -12.53 -13.44
C PRO A 108 22.37 -11.49 -12.52
N LYS A 109 23.05 -11.05 -11.45
CA LYS A 109 22.54 -10.02 -10.53
C LYS A 109 23.00 -8.61 -10.88
N CYS A 110 24.27 -8.42 -11.24
CA CYS A 110 24.86 -7.09 -11.42
C CYS A 110 25.46 -6.84 -12.82
N GLY A 111 25.49 -7.84 -13.70
CA GLY A 111 25.99 -7.69 -15.07
C GLY A 111 27.51 -7.64 -15.22
N HIS A 112 28.28 -7.86 -14.14
CA HIS A 112 29.74 -7.84 -14.20
C HIS A 112 30.30 -9.07 -14.94
N VAL A 113 31.27 -8.86 -15.84
CA VAL A 113 31.91 -9.93 -16.62
C VAL A 113 33.16 -10.40 -15.88
N GLN A 114 33.24 -11.69 -15.59
CA GLN A 114 34.31 -12.28 -14.79
C GLN A 114 34.62 -13.70 -15.28
N PRO A 115 35.82 -14.24 -15.00
CA PRO A 115 36.08 -15.66 -15.23
C PRO A 115 35.09 -16.51 -14.42
N LYS A 116 34.73 -17.69 -14.95
CA LYS A 116 33.79 -18.62 -14.29
C LYS A 116 34.30 -18.98 -12.90
N ASN A 117 33.62 -18.43 -11.88
CA ASN A 117 33.93 -18.63 -10.47
C ASN A 117 32.63 -18.79 -9.68
N SER A 118 32.67 -19.45 -8.53
CA SER A 118 31.50 -19.70 -7.69
C SER A 118 30.92 -18.41 -7.09
N GLU A 119 31.74 -17.38 -6.92
CA GLU A 119 31.35 -16.06 -6.38
C GLU A 119 31.58 -14.92 -7.37
N CYS A 120 30.70 -13.90 -7.31
CA CYS A 120 30.87 -12.66 -8.05
C CYS A 120 31.83 -11.68 -7.39
N SER A 121 32.92 -11.37 -8.08
CA SER A 121 33.97 -10.41 -7.69
C SER A 121 33.49 -8.98 -7.49
N ALA A 122 32.34 -8.57 -8.06
CA ALA A 122 31.81 -7.22 -7.93
C ALA A 122 30.68 -7.09 -6.89
N CYS A 123 29.77 -8.05 -6.80
CA CYS A 123 28.59 -7.95 -5.92
C CYS A 123 28.50 -9.03 -4.82
N GLY A 124 29.50 -9.90 -4.72
CA GLY A 124 29.66 -10.86 -3.62
C GLY A 124 28.59 -11.94 -3.53
N ILE A 125 27.94 -12.30 -4.64
CA ILE A 125 26.96 -13.39 -4.64
C ILE A 125 27.58 -14.71 -5.07
N ILE A 126 27.11 -15.79 -4.46
CA ILE A 126 27.38 -17.14 -4.94
C ILE A 126 26.44 -17.43 -6.12
N ILE A 127 26.99 -17.55 -7.32
CA ILE A 127 26.22 -17.52 -8.57
C ILE A 127 25.30 -18.74 -8.70
N GLU A 128 25.80 -19.92 -8.35
CA GLU A 128 25.02 -21.17 -8.38
C GLU A 128 23.81 -21.10 -7.45
N LYS A 129 24.01 -20.59 -6.22
CA LYS A 129 22.94 -20.44 -5.23
C LYS A 129 21.91 -19.39 -5.64
N TYR A 130 22.34 -18.36 -6.35
CA TYR A 130 21.46 -17.33 -6.88
C TYR A 130 20.59 -17.84 -8.03
N LEU A 131 21.18 -18.63 -8.93
CA LEU A 131 20.46 -19.26 -10.05
C LEU A 131 19.47 -20.33 -9.54
N ALA A 132 19.88 -21.19 -8.62
CA ALA A 132 18.99 -22.16 -7.99
C ALA A 132 17.76 -21.48 -7.34
N ARG A 133 17.96 -20.32 -6.69
CA ARG A 133 16.86 -19.54 -6.12
C ARG A 133 15.99 -18.87 -7.19
N GLN A 134 16.55 -18.43 -8.30
CA GLN A 134 15.75 -17.90 -9.42
C GLN A 134 14.91 -19.00 -10.07
N GLU A 135 15.42 -20.22 -10.19
CA GLU A 135 14.69 -21.38 -10.71
C GLU A 135 13.61 -21.83 -9.73
N GLU A 136 13.87 -21.85 -8.42
CA GLU A 136 12.84 -22.09 -7.39
C GLU A 136 11.72 -21.05 -7.46
N VAL A 137 12.06 -19.77 -7.65
CA VAL A 137 11.06 -18.69 -7.79
C VAL A 137 10.28 -18.81 -9.11
N ALA A 138 10.93 -19.26 -10.19
CA ALA A 138 10.30 -19.47 -11.49
C ALA A 138 9.42 -20.74 -11.52
N GLN A 139 9.78 -21.78 -10.77
CA GLN A 139 9.00 -23.02 -10.62
C GLN A 139 7.94 -22.89 -9.52
N SER A 140 8.12 -21.98 -8.57
CA SER A 140 7.04 -21.52 -7.71
C SER A 140 6.08 -20.63 -8.51
N THR A 141 5.26 -21.30 -9.33
CA THR A 141 3.85 -20.91 -9.39
C THR A 141 3.38 -20.80 -7.93
N PRO A 142 2.60 -19.79 -7.50
CA PRO A 142 2.11 -19.73 -6.14
C PRO A 142 1.07 -20.84 -5.94
N ALA A 143 1.54 -22.08 -5.87
CA ALA A 143 0.82 -23.22 -5.38
C ALA A 143 0.57 -22.93 -3.91
N MET A 144 -0.72 -22.86 -3.58
CA MET A 144 -1.27 -22.80 -2.24
C MET A 144 -0.36 -23.56 -1.27
N ALA A 145 0.28 -22.83 -0.36
CA ALA A 145 0.99 -23.43 0.75
C ALA A 145 -0.04 -24.15 1.64
N MET A 146 -0.27 -25.43 1.35
CA MET A 146 -0.95 -26.36 2.25
C MET A 146 -0.02 -26.53 3.46
N GLN A 147 -0.16 -25.66 4.45
CA GLN A 147 0.59 -25.77 5.70
C GLN A 147 0.03 -26.93 6.55
N PRO A 148 0.90 -27.71 7.23
CA PRO A 148 0.47 -28.79 8.10
C PRO A 148 -0.42 -28.24 9.23
N THR A 149 -1.61 -28.83 9.39
CA THR A 149 -2.59 -28.45 10.40
C THR A 149 -2.08 -28.84 11.79
N THR A 150 -1.43 -27.92 12.49
CA THR A 150 -1.11 -28.09 13.90
C THR A 150 -2.37 -27.91 14.76
N PRO A 151 -2.61 -28.73 15.80
CA PRO A 151 -3.81 -28.68 16.64
C PRO A 151 -4.11 -27.34 17.34
N TYR A 152 -3.12 -26.44 17.43
CA TYR A 152 -3.24 -25.13 18.07
C TYR A 152 -3.13 -23.95 17.08
N ALA A 153 -3.33 -24.20 15.79
CA ALA A 153 -3.35 -23.11 14.82
C ALA A 153 -4.57 -22.19 15.09
N PRO A 154 -4.37 -20.87 15.31
CA PRO A 154 -5.50 -19.96 15.44
C PRO A 154 -6.32 -19.97 14.14
N PRO A 155 -7.66 -19.85 14.20
CA PRO A 155 -8.48 -19.78 13.01
C PRO A 155 -8.03 -18.56 12.19
N LYS A 156 -7.37 -18.79 11.06
CA LYS A 156 -7.05 -17.72 10.12
C LYS A 156 -8.37 -17.24 9.53
N SER A 157 -8.72 -15.98 9.77
CA SER A 157 -9.82 -15.37 9.05
C SER A 157 -9.44 -15.36 7.56
N ALA A 158 -10.32 -15.89 6.71
CA ALA A 158 -10.12 -15.88 5.26
C ALA A 158 -10.35 -14.47 4.67
N VAL A 159 -9.81 -13.43 5.34
CA VAL A 159 -9.98 -12.02 4.96
C VAL A 159 -8.91 -11.58 3.94
N SER A 160 -8.00 -12.48 3.56
CA SER A 160 -7.27 -12.35 2.30
C SER A 160 -7.99 -13.17 1.23
N GLU A 161 -9.16 -12.68 0.81
CA GLU A 161 -9.71 -13.10 -0.46
C GLU A 161 -8.63 -12.80 -1.50
N ASN A 162 -8.17 -13.80 -2.25
CA ASN A 162 -7.17 -13.65 -3.31
C ASN A 162 -7.80 -12.82 -4.43
N LEU A 163 -7.92 -11.51 -4.19
CA LEU A 163 -8.40 -10.56 -5.16
C LEU A 163 -7.35 -10.46 -6.25
N PRO A 164 -7.74 -10.53 -7.54
CA PRO A 164 -6.80 -10.40 -8.62
C PRO A 164 -6.10 -9.04 -8.53
N ALA A 165 -4.83 -8.99 -8.94
CA ALA A 165 -4.04 -7.76 -8.87
C ALA A 165 -4.65 -6.58 -9.63
N VAL A 166 -5.50 -6.86 -10.63
CA VAL A 166 -6.21 -5.86 -11.43
C VAL A 166 -7.69 -6.24 -11.59
N GLY A 167 -8.56 -5.24 -11.55
CA GLY A 167 -10.00 -5.39 -11.77
C GLY A 167 -10.40 -5.44 -13.25
N THR A 168 -11.54 -6.07 -13.52
CA THR A 168 -12.19 -6.02 -14.83
C THR A 168 -12.96 -4.71 -14.99
N LEU A 169 -12.86 -4.06 -16.15
CA LEU A 169 -13.62 -2.85 -16.45
C LEU A 169 -15.05 -3.22 -16.88
N LYS A 170 -16.04 -2.73 -16.14
CA LYS A 170 -17.47 -2.91 -16.47
C LYS A 170 -18.14 -1.54 -16.51
N VAL A 171 -18.52 -1.05 -17.68
CA VAL A 171 -18.95 0.35 -17.85
C VAL A 171 -20.43 0.57 -17.52
N PHE A 172 -21.27 -0.43 -17.75
CA PHE A 172 -22.73 -0.37 -17.58
C PHE A 172 -23.21 -0.98 -16.25
N THR A 173 -22.45 -0.74 -15.18
CA THR A 173 -22.77 -1.20 -13.82
C THR A 173 -22.28 -0.18 -12.80
N THR A 174 -22.75 -0.31 -11.57
CA THR A 174 -22.23 0.41 -10.40
C THR A 174 -21.07 -0.34 -9.71
N ASP A 175 -20.86 -1.60 -10.06
CA ASP A 175 -19.85 -2.45 -9.44
C ASP A 175 -18.47 -2.25 -10.09
N GLY A 176 -17.48 -1.98 -9.24
CA GLY A 176 -16.09 -1.82 -9.67
C GLY A 176 -15.61 -0.38 -9.61
N ARG A 177 -14.48 -0.15 -10.29
CA ARG A 177 -13.63 1.05 -10.15
C ARG A 177 -13.06 1.45 -11.51
N ILE A 178 -13.09 2.74 -11.84
CA ILE A 178 -12.70 3.22 -13.19
C ILE A 178 -11.43 4.09 -13.22
N GLY A 179 -11.02 4.70 -12.11
CA GLY A 179 -9.82 5.56 -12.09
C GLY A 179 -10.03 6.95 -12.72
N ARG A 180 -9.25 7.95 -12.29
CA ARG A 180 -9.44 9.36 -12.71
C ARG A 180 -9.27 9.61 -14.22
N LEU A 181 -8.30 8.95 -14.87
CA LEU A 181 -8.03 9.16 -16.30
C LEU A 181 -9.14 8.59 -17.18
N ARG A 182 -9.68 7.42 -16.85
CA ARG A 182 -10.83 6.88 -17.59
C ARG A 182 -12.10 7.67 -17.30
N TYR A 183 -12.28 8.14 -16.06
CA TYR A 183 -13.39 9.04 -15.73
C TYR A 183 -13.34 10.33 -16.59
N LEU A 184 -12.15 10.92 -16.76
CA LEU A 184 -11.93 12.03 -17.70
C LEU A 184 -12.27 11.65 -19.15
N ALA A 185 -11.72 10.54 -19.65
CA ALA A 185 -11.98 10.11 -21.03
C ALA A 185 -13.47 9.83 -21.29
N TRP A 186 -14.15 9.16 -20.37
CA TRP A 186 -15.58 8.86 -20.50
C TRP A 186 -16.46 10.09 -20.30
N SER A 187 -16.09 11.03 -19.42
CA SER A 187 -16.85 12.28 -19.29
C SER A 187 -16.83 13.09 -20.58
N LEU A 188 -15.71 13.14 -21.31
CA LEU A 188 -15.68 13.70 -22.67
C LEU A 188 -16.67 13.00 -23.61
N VAL A 189 -16.61 11.66 -23.70
CA VAL A 189 -17.49 10.88 -24.58
C VAL A 189 -18.96 11.13 -24.23
N MET A 190 -19.30 11.09 -22.93
CA MET A 190 -20.66 11.36 -22.48
C MET A 190 -21.06 12.80 -22.79
N THR A 191 -20.22 13.80 -22.58
CA THR A 191 -20.55 15.20 -22.92
C THR A 191 -20.74 15.40 -24.42
N LEU A 192 -19.89 14.79 -25.26
CA LEU A 192 -20.02 14.86 -26.72
C LEU A 192 -21.29 14.19 -27.25
N VAL A 193 -21.86 13.22 -26.53
CA VAL A 193 -23.14 12.60 -26.88
C VAL A 193 -24.32 13.36 -26.27
N PHE A 194 -24.18 13.83 -25.04
CA PHE A 194 -25.26 14.45 -24.25
C PHE A 194 -25.65 15.83 -24.79
N ILE A 195 -24.68 16.67 -25.16
CA ILE A 195 -24.95 18.01 -25.73
C ILE A 195 -25.78 17.93 -27.02
N PRO A 196 -25.39 17.19 -28.06
CA PRO A 196 -26.20 17.09 -29.27
C PRO A 196 -27.54 16.39 -29.02
N ALA A 197 -27.60 15.39 -28.13
CA ALA A 197 -28.87 14.76 -27.77
C ALA A 197 -29.88 15.77 -27.18
N ILE A 198 -29.43 16.65 -26.28
CA ILE A 198 -30.25 17.73 -25.73
C ILE A 198 -30.62 18.76 -26.80
N ALA A 199 -29.67 19.15 -27.66
CA ALA A 199 -29.93 20.13 -28.72
C ALA A 199 -30.98 19.62 -29.72
N ILE A 200 -30.87 18.36 -30.16
CA ILE A 200 -31.86 17.70 -31.03
C ILE A 200 -33.21 17.64 -30.33
N PHE A 201 -33.23 17.27 -29.04
CA PHE A 201 -34.46 17.23 -28.26
C PHE A 201 -35.11 18.61 -28.16
N ALA A 202 -34.35 19.67 -27.87
CA ALA A 202 -34.84 21.04 -27.78
C ALA A 202 -35.42 21.55 -29.11
N VAL A 203 -34.76 21.26 -30.23
CA VAL A 203 -35.27 21.60 -31.58
C VAL A 203 -36.56 20.85 -31.87
N ALA A 204 -36.63 19.56 -31.54
CA ALA A 204 -37.84 18.75 -31.74
C ALA A 204 -39.04 19.28 -30.93
N LEU A 205 -38.81 19.81 -29.71
CA LEU A 205 -39.85 20.48 -28.93
C LEU A 205 -40.33 21.79 -29.56
N GLY A 206 -39.41 22.59 -30.12
CA GLY A 206 -39.73 23.87 -30.74
C GLY A 206 -40.42 23.77 -32.10
N ALA A 207 -40.27 22.64 -32.80
CA ALA A 207 -40.82 22.43 -34.14
C ALA A 207 -42.34 22.22 -34.19
N GLY A 208 -43.02 22.05 -33.03
CA GLY A 208 -44.49 22.07 -32.95
C GLY A 208 -45.21 20.93 -33.66
N ASP A 209 -44.55 19.79 -33.91
CA ASP A 209 -45.14 18.69 -34.66
C ASP A 209 -46.29 18.01 -33.90
N SER A 210 -47.29 17.55 -34.65
CA SER A 210 -48.56 16.98 -34.15
C SER A 210 -48.40 15.66 -33.37
N SER A 211 -47.20 15.07 -33.40
CA SER A 211 -46.77 13.93 -32.59
C SER A 211 -46.10 14.32 -31.26
N GLY A 212 -46.21 15.60 -30.83
CA GLY A 212 -45.41 16.22 -29.78
C GLY A 212 -45.29 15.46 -28.46
N ILE A 213 -46.31 14.71 -28.03
CA ILE A 213 -46.24 13.91 -26.79
C ILE A 213 -45.26 12.73 -26.94
N LEU A 214 -45.25 12.05 -28.09
CA LEU A 214 -44.38 10.90 -28.33
C LEU A 214 -42.91 11.32 -28.45
N SER A 215 -42.64 12.46 -29.09
CA SER A 215 -41.29 13.03 -29.19
C SER A 215 -40.77 13.51 -27.83
N ILE A 216 -41.63 14.12 -26.99
CA ILE A 216 -41.31 14.44 -25.59
C ILE A 216 -40.90 13.18 -24.83
N ILE A 217 -41.73 12.13 -24.86
CA ILE A 217 -41.47 10.88 -24.13
C ILE A 217 -40.15 10.25 -24.60
N ALA A 218 -39.95 10.13 -25.92
CA ALA A 218 -38.74 9.55 -26.48
C ALA A 218 -37.48 10.32 -26.06
N GLY A 219 -37.52 11.65 -26.09
CA GLY A 219 -36.40 12.48 -25.69
C GLY A 219 -36.12 12.43 -24.19
N VAL A 220 -37.14 12.43 -23.33
CA VAL A 220 -37.00 12.25 -21.88
C VAL A 220 -36.36 10.90 -21.57
N ILE A 221 -36.82 9.82 -22.22
CA ILE A 221 -36.23 8.47 -22.07
C ILE A 221 -34.77 8.47 -22.52
N GLY A 222 -34.45 9.09 -23.66
CA GLY A 222 -33.08 9.17 -24.16
C GLY A 222 -32.14 9.92 -23.22
N VAL A 223 -32.56 11.09 -22.73
CA VAL A 223 -31.78 11.88 -21.77
C VAL A 223 -31.63 11.13 -20.44
N ALA A 224 -32.68 10.48 -19.95
CA ALA A 224 -32.63 9.68 -18.73
C ALA A 224 -31.66 8.49 -18.88
N ALA A 225 -31.66 7.80 -20.02
CA ALA A 225 -30.73 6.70 -20.28
C ALA A 225 -29.26 7.17 -20.24
N LEU A 226 -28.94 8.30 -20.87
CA LEU A 226 -27.59 8.88 -20.83
C LEU A 226 -27.21 9.35 -19.43
N ALA A 227 -28.15 9.90 -18.67
CA ALA A 227 -27.93 10.30 -17.28
C ALA A 227 -27.61 9.08 -16.40
N VAL A 228 -28.33 7.96 -16.56
CA VAL A 228 -28.07 6.71 -15.82
C VAL A 228 -26.65 6.20 -16.07
N VAL A 229 -26.20 6.17 -17.33
CA VAL A 229 -24.82 5.77 -17.66
C VAL A 229 -23.79 6.72 -17.04
N SER A 230 -24.05 8.03 -17.06
CA SER A 230 -23.18 9.03 -16.43
C SER A 230 -23.08 8.82 -14.92
N ILE A 231 -24.20 8.51 -14.26
CA ILE A 231 -24.26 8.18 -12.84
C ILE A 231 -23.50 6.90 -12.54
N MET A 232 -23.68 5.83 -13.33
CA MET A 232 -22.94 4.56 -13.16
C MET A 232 -21.42 4.78 -13.18
N ILE A 233 -20.92 5.54 -14.16
CA ILE A 233 -19.50 5.87 -14.27
C ILE A 233 -19.04 6.73 -13.08
N GLY A 234 -19.85 7.69 -12.65
CA GLY A 234 -19.60 8.51 -11.47
C GLY A 234 -19.51 7.68 -10.19
N VAL A 235 -20.44 6.75 -9.97
CA VAL A 235 -20.44 5.84 -8.82
C VAL A 235 -19.14 5.01 -8.77
N GLN A 236 -18.73 4.42 -9.90
CA GLN A 236 -17.46 3.68 -9.97
C GLN A 236 -16.23 4.57 -9.71
N ARG A 237 -16.31 5.86 -10.03
CA ARG A 237 -15.23 6.81 -9.71
C ARG A 237 -15.17 7.13 -8.21
N VAL A 238 -16.32 7.30 -7.58
CA VAL A 238 -16.41 7.51 -6.12
C VAL A 238 -15.96 6.25 -5.36
N HIS A 239 -16.31 5.06 -5.86
CA HIS A 239 -15.81 3.78 -5.34
C HIS A 239 -14.29 3.65 -5.46
N ASP A 240 -13.69 4.20 -6.52
CA ASP A 240 -12.23 4.20 -6.69
C ASP A 240 -11.50 5.06 -5.65
N ILE A 241 -12.15 6.11 -5.13
CA ILE A 241 -11.67 6.93 -4.01
C ILE A 241 -11.89 6.19 -2.66
N GLY A 242 -12.77 5.19 -2.63
CA GLY A 242 -13.14 4.44 -1.43
C GLY A 242 -14.38 4.99 -0.71
N TRP A 243 -15.08 5.96 -1.30
CA TRP A 243 -16.31 6.54 -0.76
C TRP A 243 -17.56 5.79 -1.22
N SER A 244 -18.70 6.03 -0.56
CA SER A 244 -19.98 5.42 -0.94
C SER A 244 -20.53 6.01 -2.24
N GLY A 245 -21.10 5.15 -3.10
CA GLY A 245 -21.71 5.58 -4.36
C GLY A 245 -22.78 6.67 -4.20
N TRP A 246 -23.45 6.73 -3.04
CA TRP A 246 -24.42 7.78 -2.69
C TRP A 246 -23.86 9.21 -2.78
N MET A 247 -22.54 9.39 -2.61
CA MET A 247 -21.90 10.71 -2.76
C MET A 247 -22.09 11.29 -4.16
N ILE A 248 -22.40 10.47 -5.17
CA ILE A 248 -22.67 10.96 -6.53
C ILE A 248 -23.83 11.96 -6.57
N LEU A 249 -24.77 11.87 -5.61
CA LEU A 249 -25.92 12.78 -5.52
C LEU A 249 -25.50 14.23 -5.27
N LEU A 250 -24.32 14.46 -4.67
CA LEU A 250 -23.76 15.80 -4.48
C LEU A 250 -23.54 16.53 -5.80
N THR A 251 -23.33 15.80 -6.90
CA THR A 251 -23.18 16.36 -8.26
C THR A 251 -24.41 17.14 -8.71
N PHE A 252 -25.60 16.80 -8.18
CA PHE A 252 -26.86 17.48 -8.53
C PHE A 252 -27.14 18.73 -7.70
N VAL A 253 -26.37 18.99 -6.64
CA VAL A 253 -26.54 20.18 -5.81
C VAL A 253 -25.77 21.34 -6.47
N PRO A 254 -26.41 22.48 -6.81
CA PRO A 254 -25.71 23.62 -7.41
C PRO A 254 -24.56 24.11 -6.52
N ALA A 255 -23.48 24.60 -7.13
CA ALA A 255 -22.22 25.01 -6.51
C ALA A 255 -21.44 23.87 -5.81
N ILE A 256 -22.08 23.12 -4.91
CA ILE A 256 -21.48 21.97 -4.21
C ILE A 256 -21.09 20.88 -5.21
N GLY A 257 -21.95 20.59 -6.18
CA GLY A 257 -21.70 19.60 -7.22
C GLY A 257 -20.53 19.97 -8.13
N THR A 258 -20.32 21.26 -8.39
CA THR A 258 -19.16 21.75 -9.14
C THR A 258 -17.87 21.47 -8.37
N VAL A 259 -17.83 21.81 -7.08
CA VAL A 259 -16.67 21.52 -6.21
C VAL A 259 -16.46 20.00 -6.11
N PHE A 260 -17.53 19.23 -5.91
CA PHE A 260 -17.45 17.78 -5.81
C PHE A 260 -16.92 17.11 -7.09
N THR A 261 -17.34 17.59 -8.26
CA THR A 261 -16.84 17.11 -9.56
C THR A 261 -15.36 17.41 -9.73
N LEU A 262 -14.90 18.60 -9.31
CA LEU A 262 -13.47 18.94 -9.28
C LEU A 262 -12.69 18.05 -8.30
N LEU A 263 -13.25 17.75 -7.12
CA LEU A 263 -12.65 16.82 -6.18
C LEU A 263 -12.51 15.41 -6.78
N MET A 264 -13.56 14.90 -7.43
CA MET A 264 -13.50 13.61 -8.14
C MET A 264 -12.48 13.60 -9.29
N LEU A 265 -12.22 14.75 -9.90
CA LEU A 265 -11.24 14.88 -10.97
C LEU A 265 -9.79 14.87 -10.45
N LEU A 266 -9.53 15.58 -9.36
CA LEU A 266 -8.18 15.84 -8.85
C LEU A 266 -7.69 14.76 -7.86
N MET A 267 -8.58 14.21 -7.02
CA MET A 267 -8.19 13.28 -5.96
C MET A 267 -7.67 11.95 -6.53
N PRO A 268 -6.55 11.38 -6.07
CA PRO A 268 -6.13 10.04 -6.49
C PRO A 268 -7.08 8.97 -5.93
N GLY A 269 -7.26 7.86 -6.68
CA GLY A 269 -7.93 6.66 -6.15
C GLY A 269 -6.98 5.79 -5.32
N SER A 270 -7.50 4.76 -4.64
CA SER A 270 -6.68 3.85 -3.83
C SER A 270 -5.79 2.96 -4.70
N THR A 271 -4.52 2.79 -4.34
CA THR A 271 -3.58 1.90 -5.06
C THR A 271 -3.82 0.43 -4.71
N GLU A 272 -4.30 0.17 -3.50
CA GLU A 272 -4.65 -1.16 -3.02
C GLU A 272 -6.12 -1.50 -3.34
N ALA A 273 -6.43 -2.79 -3.19
CA ALA A 273 -7.81 -3.25 -3.21
C ALA A 273 -8.59 -2.56 -2.09
N ASN A 274 -9.80 -2.11 -2.41
CA ASN A 274 -10.73 -1.53 -1.44
C ASN A 274 -12.01 -2.37 -1.40
N ARG A 275 -12.98 -1.99 -0.56
CA ARG A 275 -14.27 -2.69 -0.43
C ARG A 275 -15.08 -2.85 -1.73
N TYR A 276 -14.76 -2.08 -2.78
CA TYR A 276 -15.39 -2.11 -4.09
C TYR A 276 -14.60 -2.93 -5.11
N GLY A 277 -13.48 -3.51 -4.70
CA GLY A 277 -12.69 -4.43 -5.50
C GLY A 277 -11.25 -3.97 -5.77
N PRO A 278 -10.54 -4.74 -6.61
CA PRO A 278 -9.14 -4.49 -6.93
C PRO A 278 -8.95 -3.20 -7.74
N PRO A 279 -7.71 -2.66 -7.80
CA PRO A 279 -7.43 -1.44 -8.54
C PRO A 279 -7.71 -1.60 -10.04
N PRO A 280 -8.07 -0.50 -10.74
CA PRO A 280 -8.35 -0.54 -12.17
C PRO A 280 -7.07 -0.87 -12.97
N PRO A 281 -7.20 -1.51 -14.15
CA PRO A 281 -6.06 -1.91 -14.97
C PRO A 281 -5.31 -0.69 -15.54
N PRO A 282 -4.07 -0.86 -16.02
CA PRO A 282 -3.30 0.25 -16.61
C PRO A 282 -4.04 0.91 -17.78
N ASN A 283 -3.90 2.23 -17.91
CA ASN A 283 -4.60 3.01 -18.93
C ASN A 283 -3.95 2.87 -20.31
N SER A 284 -4.78 2.63 -21.33
CA SER A 284 -4.33 2.63 -22.73
C SER A 284 -3.95 4.04 -23.21
N THR A 285 -3.23 4.12 -24.33
CA THR A 285 -2.87 5.40 -24.98
C THR A 285 -4.10 6.20 -25.38
N ALA A 286 -5.12 5.55 -25.93
CA ALA A 286 -6.39 6.19 -26.28
C ALA A 286 -7.06 6.89 -25.08
N VAL A 287 -7.09 6.22 -23.91
CA VAL A 287 -7.63 6.81 -22.68
C VAL A 287 -6.84 8.06 -22.28
N LYS A 288 -5.51 8.01 -22.37
CA LYS A 288 -4.67 9.17 -22.05
C LYS A 288 -4.94 10.34 -23.01
N VAL A 289 -5.02 10.08 -24.31
CA VAL A 289 -5.30 11.11 -25.32
C VAL A 289 -6.67 11.75 -25.09
N LEU A 290 -7.72 10.95 -24.90
CA LEU A 290 -9.07 11.46 -24.63
C LEU A 290 -9.12 12.28 -23.33
N ALA A 291 -8.47 11.80 -22.27
CA ALA A 291 -8.40 12.52 -21.00
C ALA A 291 -7.66 13.86 -21.14
N SER A 292 -6.53 13.89 -21.86
CA SER A 292 -5.78 15.10 -22.14
C SER A 292 -6.59 16.09 -22.99
N LEU A 293 -7.25 15.61 -24.05
CA LEU A 293 -8.12 16.44 -24.88
C LEU A 293 -9.25 17.06 -24.06
N TRP A 294 -9.86 16.28 -23.17
CA TRP A 294 -10.91 16.80 -22.30
C TRP A 294 -10.43 17.87 -21.35
N LEU A 295 -9.27 17.65 -20.72
CA LEU A 295 -8.68 18.62 -19.82
C LEU A 295 -8.31 19.93 -20.54
N VAL A 296 -7.80 19.85 -21.78
CA VAL A 296 -7.55 21.02 -22.63
C VAL A 296 -8.84 21.76 -22.95
N LEU A 297 -9.93 21.06 -23.27
CA LEU A 297 -11.23 21.68 -23.53
C LEU A 297 -11.80 22.38 -22.30
N ILE A 298 -11.71 21.77 -21.11
CA ILE A 298 -12.16 22.38 -19.85
C ILE A 298 -11.36 23.65 -19.56
N VAL A 299 -10.02 23.56 -19.58
CA VAL A 299 -9.15 24.71 -19.27
C VAL A 299 -9.29 25.81 -20.32
N GLY A 300 -9.27 25.44 -21.61
CA GLY A 300 -9.45 26.38 -22.71
C GLY A 300 -10.81 27.06 -22.68
N GLY A 301 -11.88 26.32 -22.39
CA GLY A 301 -13.23 26.87 -22.23
C GLY A 301 -13.32 27.87 -21.08
N LEU A 302 -12.72 27.57 -19.92
CA LEU A 302 -12.66 28.49 -18.78
C LEU A 302 -11.85 29.76 -19.11
N LEU A 303 -10.71 29.62 -19.80
CA LEU A 303 -9.92 30.77 -20.24
C LEU A 303 -10.71 31.65 -21.20
N LEU A 304 -11.37 31.06 -22.21
CA LEU A 304 -12.21 31.81 -23.14
C LEU A 304 -13.37 32.52 -22.44
N ALA A 305 -14.02 31.88 -21.45
CA ALA A 305 -15.10 32.47 -20.69
C ALA A 305 -14.67 33.72 -19.88
N ILE A 306 -13.39 33.82 -19.51
CA ILE A 306 -12.83 34.97 -18.78
C ILE A 306 -12.27 36.02 -19.78
N LEU A 307 -11.55 35.57 -20.80
CA LEU A 307 -10.84 36.44 -21.74
C LEU A 307 -11.77 37.13 -22.73
N VAL A 308 -12.84 36.47 -23.19
CA VAL A 308 -13.75 37.08 -24.17
C VAL A 308 -14.48 38.29 -23.57
N PRO A 309 -15.17 38.21 -22.41
CA PRO A 309 -15.84 39.37 -21.86
C PRO A 309 -14.89 40.51 -21.51
N SER A 310 -13.69 40.19 -20.98
CA SER A 310 -12.69 41.20 -20.65
C SER A 310 -12.13 41.90 -21.90
N TYR A 311 -11.90 41.16 -22.98
CA TYR A 311 -11.50 41.72 -24.26
C TYR A 311 -12.61 42.59 -24.89
N MET A 312 -13.86 42.12 -24.85
CA MET A 312 -15.00 42.89 -25.37
C MET A 312 -15.19 44.20 -24.59
N ALA A 313 -15.05 44.18 -23.26
CA ALA A 313 -15.10 45.39 -22.43
C ALA A 313 -13.96 46.36 -22.74
N PHE A 314 -12.76 45.84 -22.99
CA PHE A 314 -11.61 46.65 -23.43
C PHE A 314 -11.88 47.34 -24.77
N LEU A 315 -12.42 46.61 -25.75
CA LEU A 315 -12.76 47.16 -27.07
C LEU A 315 -13.82 48.27 -26.95
N GLU A 316 -14.88 48.05 -26.18
CA GLU A 316 -15.94 49.06 -25.99
C GLU A 316 -15.39 50.33 -25.34
N ASN A 317 -14.48 50.20 -24.37
CA ASN A 317 -13.82 51.35 -23.74
C ASN A 317 -12.84 52.06 -24.66
N SER A 318 -12.21 51.34 -25.60
CA SER A 318 -11.29 51.94 -26.57
C SER A 318 -11.98 52.74 -27.69
N MET A 319 -13.29 52.53 -27.87
CA MET A 319 -14.11 53.23 -28.86
C MET A 319 -14.81 54.50 -28.33
N LYS A 320 -14.82 54.71 -27.01
CA LYS A 320 -15.38 55.90 -26.35
C LYS A 320 -14.32 56.99 -26.20
#